data_AF-A0A5K3FFB9-F1
#
_entry.id   AF-A0A5K3FFB9-F1
#
_cell.length_a   1.000
_cell.length_b   1.000
_cell.length_c   1.000
_cell.angle_alpha   90.00
_cell.angle_beta   90.00
_cell.angle_gamma   90.00
#
_symmetry.space_group_name_H-M   'P 1'
#
loop_
_entity.id
_entity.type
_entity.pdbx_description
1 polymer ?
#
loop_
_entity_poly.entity_id
_entity_poly.type
_entity_poly.pdbx_seq_one_letter_code
_entity_poly.pdbx_strand_id
1 'polypeptide(L)'
;RVTDLYSDLSDGRVLLRLLEIFTGRRITFSRGSMRVHSLENVGKVLDHMKKMHIHPENIGPVDIVDGNTNLILGLVWTFILNFQ
;
A
#
# COMPACT_ATOMS: atom_id res chain seq x y z
N ARG A 1 11.33 5.31 8.33
CA ARG A 1 12.18 5.91 7.27
C ARG A 1 12.24 4.88 6.16
N VAL A 2 11.98 5.27 4.92
CA VAL A 2 12.09 4.38 3.76
C VAL A 2 13.51 4.52 3.21
N THR A 3 14.20 3.39 3.06
CA THR A 3 15.56 3.28 2.50
C THR A 3 15.53 2.69 1.10
N ASP A 4 14.68 1.69 0.87
CA ASP A 4 14.42 1.12 -0.45
C ASP A 4 12.91 0.99 -0.64
N LEU A 5 12.40 1.71 -1.64
CA LEU A 5 10.98 1.80 -1.93
C LEU A 5 10.36 0.42 -2.22
N TYR A 6 11.12 -0.48 -2.86
CA TYR A 6 10.59 -1.75 -3.33
C TYR A 6 10.47 -2.77 -2.19
N SER A 7 11.46 -2.80 -1.29
CA SER A 7 11.41 -3.65 -0.10
C SER A 7 10.49 -3.09 0.98
N ASP A 8 10.55 -1.78 1.24
CA ASP A 8 9.92 -1.19 2.42
C ASP A 8 8.40 -1.01 2.27
N LEU A 9 7.89 -1.07 1.03
CA LEU A 9 6.44 -1.05 0.76
C LEU A 9 5.82 -2.46 0.68
N SER A 10 6.64 -3.50 0.52
CA SER A 10 6.18 -4.88 0.29
C SER A 10 5.37 -5.47 1.44
N ASP A 11 5.56 -4.99 2.67
CA ASP A 11 4.80 -5.45 3.86
C ASP A 11 3.46 -4.73 4.05
N GLY A 12 3.19 -3.71 3.23
CA GLY A 12 1.99 -2.86 3.25
C GLY A 12 1.89 -1.91 4.45
N ARG A 13 2.80 -1.94 5.42
CA ARG A 13 2.67 -1.16 6.66
C ARG A 13 2.90 0.32 6.43
N VAL A 14 3.91 0.66 5.63
CA VAL A 14 4.19 2.06 5.27
C VAL A 14 3.01 2.66 4.48
N LEU A 15 2.45 1.90 3.54
CA LEU A 15 1.28 2.30 2.76
C LEU A 15 0.05 2.55 3.64
N LEU A 16 -0.25 1.65 4.59
CA LEU A 16 -1.35 1.84 5.54
C LEU A 16 -1.14 3.09 6.40
N ARG A 17 0.11 3.34 6.82
CA ARG A 17 0.44 4.53 7.61
C ARG A 17 0.29 5.82 6.80
N LEU A 18 0.64 5.81 5.51
CA LEU A 18 0.40 6.94 4.61
C LEU A 18 -1.10 7.22 4.50
N LEU A 19 -1.92 6.20 4.31
CA LEU A 19 -3.39 6.34 4.29
C LEU A 19 -3.93 6.90 5.61
N GLU A 20 -3.42 6.44 6.76
CA GLU A 20 -3.82 6.95 8.08
C GLU A 20 -3.51 8.46 8.22
N ILE A 21 -2.35 8.91 7.73
CA ILE A 21 -1.96 10.33 7.75
C ILE A 21 -2.89 11.16 6.85
N PHE A 22 -3.16 10.71 5.62
CA PHE A 22 -3.98 11.46 4.67
C PHE A 22 -5.46 11.49 5.06
N THR A 23 -5.99 10.39 5.60
CA THR A 23 -7.41 10.27 5.97
C THR A 23 -7.71 10.77 7.38
N GLY A 24 -6.69 10.93 8.22
CA GLY A 24 -6.85 11.22 9.65
C GLY A 24 -7.53 10.09 10.45
N ARG A 25 -7.67 8.90 9.86
CA ARG A 25 -8.34 7.74 10.47
C ARG A 25 -7.34 6.66 10.82
N ARG A 26 -7.48 6.10 12.02
CA ARG A 26 -6.64 4.98 12.46
C ARG A 26 -6.96 3.72 11.66
N ILE A 27 -5.97 3.18 10.95
CA ILE A 27 -6.11 1.93 10.19
C ILE A 27 -5.33 0.83 10.90
N THR A 28 -5.98 -0.32 11.15
CA THR A 28 -5.32 -1.46 11.80
C THR A 28 -4.51 -2.26 10.77
N PHE A 29 -3.27 -2.57 11.12
CA PHE A 29 -2.41 -3.46 10.33
C PHE A 29 -2.28 -4.83 11.00
N SER A 30 -2.06 -5.84 10.17
CA SER A 30 -1.76 -7.20 10.57
C SER A 30 -0.32 -7.26 11.13
N ARG A 31 -0.18 -7.72 12.38
CA ARG A 31 1.08 -7.62 13.14
C ARG A 31 2.10 -8.71 12.82
N GLY A 32 1.70 -9.76 12.09
CA GLY A 32 2.60 -10.84 11.72
C GLY A 32 3.57 -10.47 10.59
N SER A 33 4.57 -11.34 10.38
CA SER A 33 5.62 -11.19 9.35
C SER A 33 5.51 -12.19 8.21
N MET A 34 4.59 -13.16 8.29
CA MET A 34 4.35 -14.09 7.19
C MET A 34 3.76 -13.36 5.98
N ARG A 35 4.05 -13.87 4.78
CA ARG A 35 3.55 -13.34 3.49
C ARG A 35 2.05 -13.08 3.47
N VAL A 36 1.25 -13.93 4.13
CA VAL A 36 -0.22 -13.74 4.25
C VAL A 36 -0.59 -12.43 4.93
N HIS A 37 0.17 -12.00 5.95
CA HIS A 37 -0.08 -10.72 6.64
C HIS A 37 0.29 -9.53 5.75
N SER A 38 1.36 -9.63 4.96
CA SER A 38 1.73 -8.60 3.97
C SER A 38 0.65 -8.46 2.90
N LEU A 39 0.16 -9.58 2.36
CA LEU A 39 -0.95 -9.60 1.40
C LEU A 39 -2.23 -8.99 1.98
N GLU A 40 -2.55 -9.31 3.23
CA GLU A 40 -3.69 -8.72 3.94
C GLU A 40 -3.53 -7.21 4.13
N ASN A 41 -2.33 -6.75 4.51
CA ASN A 41 -2.04 -5.33 4.69
C ASN A 41 -2.14 -4.56 3.38
N VAL A 42 -1.49 -5.03 2.31
CA VAL A 42 -1.59 -4.40 0.99
C VAL A 42 -3.03 -4.47 0.45
N GLY A 43 -3.73 -5.58 0.65
CA GLY A 43 -5.16 -5.69 0.31
C GLY A 43 -6.00 -4.60 0.97
N LYS A 44 -5.79 -4.36 2.26
CA LYS A 44 -6.45 -3.26 2.98
C LYS A 44 -6.12 -1.88 2.40
N VAL A 45 -4.88 -1.64 1.96
CA VAL A 45 -4.48 -0.39 1.30
C VAL A 45 -5.32 -0.19 0.05
N LEU A 46 -5.34 -1.18 -0.85
CA LEU A 46 -6.04 -1.10 -2.12
C LEU A 46 -7.56 -0.95 -1.91
N ASP A 47 -8.13 -1.64 -0.93
CA ASP A 47 -9.55 -1.52 -0.59
C ASP A 47 -9.89 -0.13 -0.03
N HIS A 48 -9.02 0.46 0.79
CA HIS A 48 -9.19 1.83 1.27
C HIS A 48 -9.12 2.84 0.12
N MET A 49 -8.19 2.67 -0.82
CA MET A 49 -8.11 3.52 -2.01
C MET A 49 -9.39 3.45 -2.83
N LYS A 50 -9.90 2.24 -3.09
CA LYS A 50 -11.19 2.04 -3.80
C LYS A 50 -12.36 2.73 -3.09
N LYS A 51 -12.42 2.65 -1.76
CA LYS A 51 -13.45 3.36 -0.95
C LYS A 51 -13.37 4.88 -1.07
N MET A 52 -12.20 5.43 -1.41
CA MET A 52 -12.00 6.85 -1.67
C MET A 52 -12.16 7.20 -3.16
N HIS A 53 -12.71 6.28 -3.97
CA HIS A 53 -12.84 6.38 -5.42
C HIS A 53 -11.51 6.45 -6.19
N ILE A 54 -10.40 6.05 -5.55
CA ILE A 54 -9.09 5.94 -6.17
C ILE A 54 -8.92 4.50 -6.66
N HIS A 55 -8.79 4.32 -7.97
CA HIS A 55 -8.69 3.01 -8.60
C HIS A 55 -7.27 2.79 -9.12
N PRO A 56 -6.40 2.10 -8.36
CA PRO A 56 -5.13 1.62 -8.90
C PRO A 56 -5.45 0.49 -9.89
N GLU A 57 -5.67 0.84 -11.16
CA GLU A 57 -5.96 -0.14 -12.21
C GLU A 57 -4.75 -1.07 -12.40
N ASN A 58 -5.02 -2.38 -12.50
CA ASN A 58 -4.03 -3.44 -12.70
C ASN A 58 -2.99 -3.65 -11.58
N ILE A 59 -3.28 -3.23 -10.34
CA ILE A 59 -2.41 -3.50 -9.18
C ILE A 59 -3.10 -4.47 -8.21
N GLY A 60 -2.50 -5.64 -7.99
CA GLY A 60 -2.90 -6.60 -6.98
C GLY A 60 -2.00 -6.57 -5.73
N PRO A 61 -2.46 -7.14 -4.60
CA PRO A 61 -1.62 -7.25 -3.39
C PRO A 61 -0.35 -8.07 -3.62
N VAL A 62 -0.44 -9.10 -4.46
CA VAL A 62 0.68 -9.99 -4.79
C VAL A 62 1.80 -9.23 -5.49
N ASP A 63 1.45 -8.33 -6.41
CA ASP A 63 2.43 -7.54 -7.16
C ASP A 63 3.31 -6.67 -6.27
N ILE A 64 2.71 -6.10 -5.22
CA ILE A 64 3.43 -5.26 -4.25
C ILE A 64 4.28 -6.13 -3.31
N VAL A 65 3.70 -7.22 -2.79
CA VAL A 65 4.41 -8.12 -1.86
C VAL A 65 5.59 -8.82 -2.52
N ASP A 66 5.47 -9.17 -3.81
CA ASP A 66 6.54 -9.80 -4.59
C ASP A 66 7.55 -8.79 -5.16
N GLY A 67 7.37 -7.48 -4.91
CA GLY A 67 8.36 -6.48 -5.27
C GLY A 67 8.33 -6.08 -6.75
N ASN A 68 7.18 -6.13 -7.44
CA ASN A 68 7.06 -5.66 -8.81
C ASN A 68 7.27 -4.14 -8.87
N THR A 69 8.50 -3.75 -9.25
CA THR A 69 8.99 -2.37 -9.21
C THR A 69 8.10 -1.40 -10.02
N ASN A 70 7.65 -1.81 -11.20
CA ASN A 70 6.78 -0.99 -12.06
C ASN A 70 5.43 -0.71 -11.40
N LEU A 71 4.81 -1.72 -10.80
CA LEU A 71 3.50 -1.57 -10.15
C LEU A 71 3.61 -0.85 -8.80
N ILE A 72 4.72 -1.03 -8.07
CA ILE A 72 5.01 -0.26 -6.85
C ILE A 72 5.17 1.23 -7.16
N LEU A 73 5.92 1.58 -8.22
CA LEU A 73 6.03 2.97 -8.67
C LEU A 73 4.68 3.52 -9.12
N GLY A 74 3.90 2.74 -9.86
CA GLY A 74 2.53 3.09 -10.24
C GLY A 74 1.65 3.40 -9.03
N LEU A 75 1.72 2.58 -7.98
CA LEU A 75 0.97 2.78 -6.75
C LEU A 75 1.39 4.07 -6.03
N VAL A 76 2.70 4.31 -5.88
CA VAL A 76 3.23 5.53 -5.25
C VAL A 76 2.84 6.77 -6.05
N TRP A 77 2.89 6.68 -7.38
CA TRP A 77 2.42 7.74 -8.25
C TRP A 77 0.93 8.04 -8.05
N THR A 78 0.08 7.01 -7.94
CA THR A 78 -1.33 7.20 -7.59
C THR A 78 -1.50 7.91 -6.25
N PHE A 79 -0.69 7.58 -5.23
CA PHE A 79 -0.70 8.30 -3.96
C PHE A 79 -0.33 9.78 -4.13
N ILE A 80 0.74 10.09 -4.86
CA ILE A 80 1.17 11.47 -5.10
C ILE A 80 0.06 12.26 -5.81
N LEU A 81 -0.52 11.71 -6.88
CA LEU A 81 -1.55 12.41 -7.66
C LEU A 81 -2.83 12.73 -6.89
N ASN A 82 -3.22 11.87 -5.94
CA ASN A 82 -4.51 12.02 -5.24
C ASN A 82 -4.42 12.74 -3.89
N PHE A 83 -3.20 12.90 -3.35
CA PHE A 83 -3.00 13.45 -2.01
C PHE A 83 -2.00 14.62 -1.94
N GLN A 84 -1.57 15.15 -3.10
CA GLN A 84 -0.76 16.38 -3.21
C GLN A 84 -1.62 17.62 -3.43
#